data_AF-A0A7C4R9K4-F1
#
_entry.id   AF-A0A7C4R9K4-F1
#
_cell.length_a   1.000
_cell.length_b   1.000
_cell.length_c   1.000
_cell.angle_alpha   90.00
_cell.angle_beta   90.00
_cell.angle_gamma   90.00
#
_symmetry.space_group_name_H-M   'P 1'
#
loop_
_entity.id
_entity.type
_entity.pdbx_description
1 polymer ?
#
loop_
_entity_poly.entity_id
_entity_poly.type
_entity_poly.pdbx_seq_one_letter_code
_entity_poly.pdbx_strand_id
1 'polypeptide(L)'
;MAGDLKKEEKKIEIEILPEYLDTPSGKKVATFDFVMDVAKALEVLDEAEAKLEERIEKIEKGENLVKLIEKLEKFEVRISSIEKTLSNLEKNIQTEMSDLSDKVSALIDAFHELTERLQKIEEAFKG
;
A
#
# COMPACT_ATOMS: atom_id res chain seq x y z
N MET A 1 8.49 -2.55 18.60
CA MET A 1 9.80 -2.78 17.95
C MET A 1 10.13 -4.25 18.11
N ALA A 2 9.80 -5.07 17.12
CA ALA A 2 10.19 -6.48 17.10
C ALA A 2 11.55 -6.54 16.41
N GLY A 3 12.58 -6.95 17.14
CA GLY A 3 13.92 -7.11 16.60
C GLY A 3 13.98 -8.39 15.77
N ASP A 4 14.24 -8.25 14.47
CA ASP A 4 14.55 -9.37 13.61
C ASP A 4 15.90 -9.96 14.03
N LEU A 5 15.85 -11.09 14.73
CA LEU A 5 16.99 -11.97 14.93
C LEU A 5 17.44 -12.47 13.55
N LYS A 6 18.53 -11.89 13.03
CA LYS A 6 19.22 -12.43 11.85
C LYS A 6 19.61 -13.87 12.16
N LYS A 7 18.92 -14.83 11.54
CA LYS A 7 19.39 -16.22 11.48
C LYS A 7 20.74 -16.19 10.77
N GLU A 8 21.81 -16.54 11.47
CA GLU A 8 23.10 -16.82 10.83
C GLU A 8 22.92 -18.05 9.93
N GLU A 9 22.87 -17.83 8.62
CA GLU A 9 22.95 -18.91 7.65
C GLU A 9 24.35 -19.51 7.74
N LYS A 10 24.46 -20.70 8.32
CA LYS A 10 25.72 -21.45 8.31
C LYS A 10 26.09 -21.76 6.86
N LYS A 11 27.18 -21.16 6.39
CA LYS A 11 27.75 -21.46 5.09
C LYS A 11 28.28 -22.90 5.12
N ILE A 12 27.63 -23.79 4.36
CA ILE A 12 28.10 -25.17 4.18
C ILE A 12 29.10 -25.14 3.02
N GLU A 13 30.38 -25.33 3.31
CA GLU A 13 31.41 -25.53 2.30
C GLU A 13 31.70 -27.03 2.19
N ILE A 14 31.50 -27.59 1.00
CA ILE A 14 31.83 -28.98 0.68
C ILE A 14 33.01 -28.94 -0.28
N GLU A 15 34.15 -29.44 0.16
CA GLU A 15 35.32 -29.63 -0.68
C GLU A 15 35.24 -31.00 -1.35
N ILE A 16 35.25 -31.03 -2.68
CA ILE A 16 35.19 -32.27 -3.46
C ILE A 16 36.54 -32.44 -4.15
N LEU A 17 37.32 -33.43 -3.71
CA LEU A 17 38.60 -33.79 -4.32
C LEU A 17 38.42 -35.05 -5.15
N PRO A 18 38.64 -35.00 -6.48
CA PRO A 18 38.54 -36.17 -7.33
C PRO A 18 39.62 -37.20 -6.96
N GLU A 19 39.19 -38.37 -6.50
CA GLU A 19 40.10 -39.44 -6.11
C GLU A 19 39.67 -40.77 -6.76
N TYR A 20 40.64 -41.46 -7.35
CA TYR A 20 40.42 -42.65 -8.16
C TYR A 20 41.45 -43.74 -7.86
N LEU A 21 40.99 -44.99 -7.88
CA LEU A 21 41.83 -46.18 -7.79
C LEU A 21 42.08 -46.76 -9.18
N ASP A 22 43.31 -47.17 -9.43
CA ASP A 22 43.67 -47.94 -10.62
C ASP A 22 43.26 -49.40 -10.44
N THR A 23 42.53 -49.94 -11.42
CA THR A 23 42.16 -51.36 -11.44
C THR A 23 43.20 -52.18 -12.21
N PRO A 24 43.27 -53.51 -11.98
CA PRO A 24 44.13 -54.41 -12.77
C PRO A 24 43.86 -54.37 -14.28
N SER A 25 42.69 -53.88 -14.70
CA SER A 25 42.31 -53.69 -16.11
C SER A 25 42.81 -52.36 -16.72
N GLY A 26 43.54 -51.54 -15.95
CA GLY A 26 43.96 -50.19 -16.35
C GLY A 26 42.85 -49.14 -16.29
N LYS A 27 41.63 -49.51 -15.89
CA LYS A 27 40.52 -48.56 -15.69
C LYS A 27 40.63 -47.88 -14.34
N LYS A 28 40.23 -46.61 -14.28
CA LYS A 28 40.09 -45.86 -13.04
C LYS A 28 38.67 -45.97 -12.49
N VAL A 29 38.54 -46.18 -11.19
CA VAL A 29 37.26 -46.18 -10.48
C VAL A 29 37.29 -45.16 -9.35
N ALA A 30 36.22 -44.41 -9.17
CA ALA A 30 36.09 -43.42 -8.09
C ALA A 30 36.25 -44.08 -6.71
N THR A 31 36.89 -43.41 -5.76
CA THR A 31 36.90 -43.86 -4.36
C THR A 31 35.53 -43.68 -3.73
N PHE A 32 35.27 -44.47 -2.69
CA PHE A 32 34.03 -44.34 -1.91
C PHE A 32 33.90 -42.93 -1.32
N ASP A 33 34.98 -42.37 -0.77
CA ASP A 33 34.99 -41.03 -0.17
C ASP A 33 34.66 -39.95 -1.19
N PHE A 34 35.25 -40.01 -2.40
CA PHE A 34 34.91 -39.10 -3.49
C PHE A 34 33.42 -39.19 -3.89
N VAL A 35 32.86 -40.40 -4.00
CA VAL A 35 31.43 -40.58 -4.31
C VAL A 35 30.54 -40.04 -3.19
N MET A 36 30.92 -40.24 -1.92
CA MET A 36 30.15 -39.76 -0.77
C MET A 36 30.17 -38.23 -0.65
N ASP A 37 31.28 -37.57 -0.96
CA ASP A 37 31.35 -36.11 -0.93
C ASP A 37 30.55 -35.48 -2.08
N VAL A 38 30.52 -36.11 -3.25
CA VAL A 38 29.61 -35.73 -4.34
C VAL A 38 28.14 -35.93 -3.91
N ALA A 39 27.80 -37.04 -3.25
CA ALA A 39 26.42 -37.28 -2.79
C ALA A 39 25.95 -36.22 -1.79
N LYS A 40 26.79 -35.85 -0.81
CA LYS A 40 26.48 -34.76 0.15
C LYS A 40 26.28 -33.42 -0.57
N ALA A 41 27.09 -33.13 -1.59
CA ALA A 41 26.94 -31.91 -2.36
C ALA A 41 25.61 -31.86 -3.12
N LEU A 42 25.17 -32.99 -3.68
CA LEU A 42 23.86 -33.10 -4.32
C LEU A 42 22.71 -32.87 -3.32
N GLU A 43 22.78 -33.45 -2.13
CA GLU A 43 21.75 -33.22 -1.10
C GLU A 43 21.60 -31.74 -0.73
N VAL A 44 22.72 -31.01 -0.60
CA VAL A 44 22.69 -29.57 -0.33
C VAL A 44 22.11 -28.77 -1.50
N LEU A 45 22.40 -29.19 -2.74
CA LEU A 45 21.84 -28.57 -3.94
C LEU A 45 20.33 -28.81 -4.05
N ASP A 46 19.86 -30.04 -3.81
CA ASP A 46 18.43 -30.38 -3.84
C ASP A 46 17.65 -29.56 -2.80
N GLU A 47 18.20 -29.38 -1.59
CA GLU A 47 17.59 -28.50 -0.58
C GLU A 47 17.55 -27.04 -1.00
N ALA A 48 18.60 -26.56 -1.68
CA ALA A 48 18.68 -25.18 -2.17
C ALA A 48 17.69 -24.96 -3.33
N GLU A 49 17.57 -25.92 -4.23
CA GLU A 49 16.61 -25.92 -5.34
C GLU A 49 15.17 -25.86 -4.80
N ALA A 50 14.80 -26.74 -3.87
CA ALA A 50 13.46 -26.75 -3.28
C ALA A 50 13.09 -25.40 -2.61
N LYS A 51 14.06 -24.77 -1.91
CA LYS A 51 13.86 -23.43 -1.32
C LYS A 51 13.71 -22.34 -2.38
N LEU A 52 14.42 -22.45 -3.50
CA LEU A 52 14.30 -21.51 -4.61
C LEU A 52 12.95 -21.68 -5.31
N GLU A 53 12.50 -22.90 -5.55
CA GLU A 53 11.17 -23.18 -6.10
C GLU A 53 10.05 -22.60 -5.23
N GLU A 54 10.10 -22.80 -3.91
CA GLU A 54 9.10 -22.22 -2.99
C GLU A 54 9.08 -20.68 -3.06
N ARG A 55 10.25 -20.05 -3.20
CA ARG A 55 10.36 -18.59 -3.33
C ARG A 55 9.84 -18.11 -4.68
N ILE A 56 10.15 -18.82 -5.76
CA ILE A 56 9.64 -18.53 -7.11
C ILE A 56 8.13 -18.65 -7.11
N GLU A 57 7.57 -19.73 -6.57
CA GLU A 57 6.12 -19.95 -6.51
C GLU A 57 5.40 -18.81 -5.77
N LYS A 58 5.97 -18.34 -4.64
CA LYS A 58 5.45 -17.16 -3.91
C LYS A 58 5.50 -15.87 -4.73
N ILE A 59 6.53 -15.71 -5.57
CA ILE A 59 6.68 -14.57 -6.47
C ILE A 59 5.70 -14.67 -7.64
N GLU A 60 5.60 -15.84 -8.29
CA GLU A 60 4.72 -16.11 -9.43
C GLU A 60 3.24 -15.98 -9.07
N LYS A 61 2.85 -16.50 -7.90
CA LYS A 61 1.49 -16.31 -7.38
C LYS A 61 1.21 -14.84 -7.04
N GLY A 62 2.25 -14.02 -6.93
CA GLY A 62 2.12 -12.58 -6.68
C GLY A 62 1.25 -12.27 -5.47
N GLU A 63 1.19 -13.17 -4.47
CA GLU A 63 0.15 -13.09 -3.42
C GLU A 63 0.18 -11.76 -2.66
N ASN A 64 1.37 -11.18 -2.53
CA ASN A 64 1.56 -9.86 -1.94
C ASN A 64 1.07 -8.73 -2.87
N LEU A 65 1.25 -8.87 -4.18
CA LEU A 65 0.75 -7.93 -5.18
C LEU A 65 -0.77 -7.97 -5.26
N VAL A 66 -1.38 -9.16 -5.27
CA VAL A 66 -2.85 -9.31 -5.28
C VAL A 66 -3.46 -8.65 -4.05
N LYS A 67 -2.94 -8.93 -2.85
CA LYS A 67 -3.40 -8.27 -1.61
C LYS A 67 -3.19 -6.76 -1.63
N LEU A 68 -2.15 -6.27 -2.30
CA LEU A 68 -1.91 -4.85 -2.46
C LEU A 68 -2.94 -4.23 -3.42
N ILE A 69 -3.23 -4.87 -4.55
CA ILE A 69 -4.25 -4.44 -5.52
C ILE A 69 -5.62 -4.37 -4.86
N GLU A 70 -6.05 -5.40 -4.13
CA GLU A 70 -7.33 -5.39 -3.40
C GLU A 70 -7.42 -4.23 -2.38
N LYS A 71 -6.30 -3.88 -1.73
CA LYS A 71 -6.26 -2.72 -0.82
C LYS A 71 -6.36 -1.41 -1.60
N LEU A 72 -5.71 -1.30 -2.75
CA LEU A 72 -5.77 -0.12 -3.62
C LEU A 72 -7.18 0.11 -4.17
N GLU A 73 -7.86 -0.93 -4.64
CA GLU A 73 -9.25 -0.86 -5.10
C GLU A 73 -10.20 -0.38 -3.99
N LYS A 74 -10.02 -0.88 -2.76
CA LYS A 74 -10.78 -0.41 -1.60
C LYS A 74 -10.50 1.07 -1.28
N PHE A 75 -9.27 1.53 -1.47
CA PHE A 75 -8.95 2.95 -1.30
C PHE A 75 -9.57 3.80 -2.40
N GLU A 76 -9.54 3.36 -3.65
CA GLU A 76 -10.16 4.04 -4.78
C GLU A 76 -11.67 4.27 -4.53
N VAL A 77 -12.39 3.22 -4.13
CA VAL A 77 -13.82 3.31 -3.79
C VAL A 77 -14.07 4.33 -2.66
N ARG A 78 -13.23 4.31 -1.62
CA ARG A 78 -13.35 5.25 -0.49
C ARG A 78 -13.08 6.69 -0.91
N ILE A 79 -12.07 6.91 -1.75
CA ILE A 79 -11.74 8.24 -2.30
C ILE A 79 -12.91 8.76 -3.11
N SER A 80 -13.45 7.97 -4.05
CA SER A 80 -14.61 8.38 -4.84
C SER A 80 -15.85 8.68 -3.98
N SER A 81 -16.04 7.96 -2.86
CA SER A 81 -17.11 8.29 -1.92
C SER A 81 -16.88 9.63 -1.23
N ILE A 82 -15.65 9.91 -0.81
CA ILE A 82 -15.27 11.18 -0.16
C ILE A 82 -15.46 12.34 -1.12
N GLU A 83 -15.02 12.21 -2.37
CA GLU A 83 -15.18 13.22 -3.41
C GLU A 83 -16.65 13.56 -3.66
N LYS A 84 -17.53 12.55 -3.71
CA LYS A 84 -18.98 12.76 -3.83
C LYS A 84 -19.55 13.51 -2.63
N THR A 85 -19.17 13.12 -1.41
CA THR A 85 -19.62 13.81 -0.20
C THR A 85 -19.15 15.26 -0.17
N LEU A 86 -17.89 15.53 -0.55
CA LEU A 86 -17.35 16.89 -0.64
C LEU A 86 -18.09 17.74 -1.68
N SER A 87 -18.34 17.19 -2.87
CA SER A 87 -19.09 17.91 -3.91
C SER A 87 -20.52 18.26 -3.46
N ASN A 88 -21.19 17.36 -2.74
CA ASN A 88 -22.52 17.64 -2.19
C ASN A 88 -22.48 18.70 -1.09
N LEU A 89 -21.48 18.64 -0.20
CA LEU A 89 -21.29 19.66 0.84
C LEU A 89 -21.02 21.04 0.23
N GLU A 90 -20.18 21.11 -0.80
CA GLU A 90 -19.88 22.36 -1.50
C GLU A 90 -21.14 22.98 -2.12
N LYS A 91 -21.97 22.18 -2.80
CA LYS A 91 -23.25 22.64 -3.36
C LYS A 91 -24.20 23.16 -2.28
N ASN A 92 -24.33 22.42 -1.17
CA ASN A 92 -25.21 22.83 -0.08
C ASN A 92 -24.74 24.17 0.53
N ILE A 93 -23.44 24.32 0.77
CA ILE A 93 -22.87 25.58 1.29
C ILE A 93 -23.14 26.74 0.32
N GLN A 94 -22.95 26.53 -0.99
CA GLN A 94 -23.24 27.56 -1.99
C GLN A 94 -24.72 27.99 -1.96
N THR A 95 -25.64 27.03 -1.88
CA THR A 95 -27.08 27.33 -1.76
C THR A 95 -27.40 28.08 -0.48
N GLU A 96 -26.92 27.61 0.68
CA GLU A 96 -27.16 28.27 1.96
C GLU A 96 -26.59 29.68 2.02
N MET A 97 -25.40 29.89 1.43
CA MET A 97 -24.79 31.23 1.33
C MET A 97 -25.61 32.16 0.43
N SER A 98 -26.15 31.66 -0.68
CA SER A 98 -27.03 32.43 -1.56
C SER A 98 -28.30 32.85 -0.81
N ASP A 99 -28.97 31.90 -0.17
CA ASP A 99 -30.19 32.15 0.60
C ASP A 99 -29.95 33.15 1.74
N LEU A 100 -28.79 33.06 2.41
CA LEU A 100 -28.41 33.99 3.46
C LEU A 100 -28.16 35.39 2.91
N SER A 101 -27.49 35.50 1.76
CA SER A 101 -27.25 36.78 1.07
C SER A 101 -28.56 37.48 0.70
N ASP A 102 -29.54 36.72 0.19
CA ASP A 102 -30.85 37.25 -0.16
C ASP A 102 -31.61 37.75 1.08
N LYS A 103 -31.58 36.98 2.17
CA LYS A 103 -32.19 37.37 3.45
C LYS A 103 -31.55 38.61 4.05
N VAL A 104 -30.22 38.73 3.98
CA VAL A 104 -29.49 39.92 4.45
C VAL A 104 -29.87 41.14 3.60
N SER A 105 -29.98 40.98 2.28
CA SER A 105 -30.40 42.07 1.39
C SER A 105 -31.81 42.57 1.73
N ALA A 106 -32.77 41.64 1.90
CA ALA A 106 -34.13 41.99 2.31
C ALA A 106 -34.18 42.69 3.67
N LEU A 107 -33.32 42.29 4.62
CA LEU A 107 -33.23 42.94 5.93
C LEU A 107 -32.68 44.37 5.83
N ILE A 108 -31.67 44.59 4.98
CA ILE A 108 -31.12 45.93 4.70
C ILE A 108 -32.19 46.84 4.11
N ASP A 109 -32.96 46.35 3.15
CA ASP A 109 -34.06 47.12 2.53
C ASP A 109 -35.13 47.51 3.56
N ALA A 110 -35.54 46.56 4.41
CA ALA A 110 -36.50 46.83 5.49
C ALA A 110 -35.95 47.86 6.50
N PHE A 111 -34.65 47.81 6.80
CA PHE A 111 -34.00 48.77 7.68
C PHE A 111 -33.97 50.18 7.08
N HIS A 112 -33.69 50.31 5.78
CA HIS A 112 -33.76 51.59 5.08
C HIS A 112 -35.19 52.16 5.13
N GLU A 113 -36.21 51.35 4.84
CA GLU A 113 -37.61 51.80 4.89
C GLU A 113 -38.00 52.27 6.30
N LEU A 114 -37.58 51.55 7.34
CA LEU A 114 -37.83 51.95 8.72
C LEU A 114 -37.14 53.29 9.05
N THR A 115 -35.90 53.47 8.59
CA THR A 115 -35.14 54.71 8.78
C THR A 115 -35.84 55.90 8.11
N GLU A 116 -36.34 55.74 6.88
CA GLU A 116 -37.11 56.78 6.19
C GLU A 116 -38.40 57.13 6.93
N ARG A 117 -39.11 56.13 7.46
CA ARG A 117 -40.34 56.36 8.23
C ARG A 117 -40.04 57.12 9.53
N LEU A 118 -38.95 56.79 10.21
CA LEU A 118 -38.51 57.51 11.41
C LEU A 118 -38.15 58.96 11.10
N GLN A 119 -37.42 59.21 10.01
CA GLN A 119 -37.10 60.58 9.57
C GLN A 119 -38.38 61.41 9.32
N LYS A 120 -39.36 60.85 8.61
CA LYS A 120 -40.65 61.53 8.37
C LYS A 120 -41.39 61.84 9.68
N ILE A 121 -41.35 60.93 10.65
CA ILE A 121 -41.94 61.16 11.97
C ILE A 121 -41.18 62.28 12.70
N GLU A 122 -39.86 62.24 12.73
CA GLU A 122 -39.05 63.29 13.37
C GLU A 122 -39.29 64.67 12.76
N GLU A 123 -39.43 64.76 11.43
CA GLU A 123 -39.77 66.00 10.73
C GLU A 123 -41.15 66.52 11.15
N ALA A 124 -42.15 65.64 11.24
CA ALA A 124 -43.51 66.00 11.67
C ALA A 124 -43.60 66.48 13.13
N PHE A 125 -42.67 66.06 14.00
CA PHE A 125 -42.60 66.53 15.39
C PHE A 125 -41.75 67.81 15.57
N LYS A 126 -40.91 68.16 14.59
CA LYS A 126 -40.06 69.36 14.62
C LYS A 126 -40.71 70.59 13.95
N GLY A 127 -41.70 70.38 13.09
CA GLY A 127 -42.53 71.44 12.48
C GLY A 127 -43.74 71.81 13.34
#